data_AF-A0A359ECT3-F1
#
_entry.id   AF-A0A359ECT3-F1
#
_cell.length_a   1.000
_cell.length_b   1.000
_cell.length_c   1.000
_cell.angle_alpha   90.00
_cell.angle_beta   90.00
_cell.angle_gamma   90.00
#
_symmetry.space_group_name_H-M   'P 1'
#
loop_
_entity.id
_entity.type
_entity.pdbx_description
1 polymer ?
#
loop_
_entity_poly.entity_id
_entity_poly.type
_entity_poly.pdbx_seq_one_letter_code
_entity_poly.pdbx_strand_id
1 'polypeptide(L)' 'GLARIIRPAHTMFDGDTIFALATGKKNADVNIVGAFAVEVMAEAVLRAVRMAKPAGGLPSAMPI' A
#
# COMPACT_ATOMS: atom_id res chain seq x y z
N GLY A 1 -4.25 1.47 6.31
CA GLY A 1 -4.09 1.06 4.91
C GLY A 1 -3.77 -0.42 4.85
N LEU A 2 -2.53 -0.79 5.12
CA LEU A 2 -2.01 -2.16 5.12
C LEU A 2 -2.92 -3.19 5.81
N ALA A 3 -3.26 -2.99 7.08
CA ALA A 3 -4.11 -3.92 7.84
C ALA A 3 -5.54 -4.12 7.27
N ARG A 4 -6.01 -3.26 6.35
CA ARG A 4 -7.31 -3.45 5.66
C ARG A 4 -7.21 -4.42 4.49
N ILE A 5 -6.03 -4.61 3.92
CA ILE A 5 -5.85 -5.37 2.67
C ILE A 5 -4.82 -6.51 2.75
N ILE A 6 -4.04 -6.58 3.84
CA ILE A 6 -3.10 -7.67 4.15
C ILE A 6 -3.50 -8.27 5.49
N ARG A 7 -3.56 -9.61 5.55
CA ARG A 7 -3.93 -10.33 6.76
C ARG A 7 -3.20 -11.69 6.86
N PRO A 8 -2.47 -11.96 7.96
CA PRO A 8 -2.11 -11.02 9.03
C PRO A 8 -1.16 -9.93 8.51
N ALA A 9 -1.20 -8.75 9.12
CA ALA A 9 -0.25 -7.66 8.89
C ALA A 9 0.45 -7.33 10.21
N HIS A 10 1.60 -6.64 10.16
CA HIS A 10 2.34 -6.19 11.35
C HIS A 10 2.74 -7.32 12.30
N THR A 11 3.11 -8.49 11.76
CA THR A 11 3.62 -9.59 12.57
C THR A 11 5.04 -9.32 13.06
N MET A 12 5.56 -10.12 13.99
CA MET A 12 6.94 -9.99 14.48
C MET A 12 8.00 -10.20 13.38
N PHE A 13 7.61 -10.75 12.22
CA PHE A 13 8.50 -11.02 11.10
C PHE A 13 8.39 -9.98 9.98
N ASP A 14 7.47 -9.02 10.09
CA ASP A 14 7.24 -7.99 9.07
C ASP A 14 8.04 -6.72 9.38
N GLY A 15 8.74 -6.21 8.37
CA GLY A 15 9.50 -4.94 8.43
C GLY A 15 8.68 -3.74 7.94
N ASP A 16 7.37 -3.70 8.22
CA ASP A 16 6.46 -2.70 7.67
C ASP A 16 6.90 -1.27 8.02
N THR A 17 7.23 -0.47 7.00
CA THR A 17 7.70 0.91 7.17
C THR A 17 7.03 1.81 6.12
N ILE A 18 6.55 2.98 6.56
CA ILE A 18 5.91 3.98 5.69
C ILE A 18 6.65 5.31 5.83
N PHE A 19 6.99 5.92 4.69
CA PHE A 19 7.51 7.28 4.62
C PHE A 19 6.44 8.22 4.08
N ALA A 20 6.35 9.42 4.65
CA ALA A 20 5.45 10.48 4.19
C ALA A 20 6.27 11.72 3.81
N LEU A 21 5.89 12.38 2.72
CA LEU A 21 6.53 13.59 2.22
C LEU A 21 5.46 14.58 1.75
N ALA A 22 5.70 15.86 1.99
CA ALA A 22 4.90 16.95 1.44
C ALA A 22 5.77 17.80 0.51
N THR A 23 5.24 18.12 -0.68
CA THR A 23 5.92 19.00 -1.65
C THR A 23 5.74 20.49 -1.35
N GLY A 24 4.89 20.85 -0.37
CA GLY A 24 4.64 22.23 0.04
C GLY A 24 3.81 23.08 -0.92
N LYS A 25 3.23 22.50 -1.98
CA LYS A 25 2.51 23.25 -3.03
C LYS A 25 1.10 23.73 -2.65
N LYS A 26 0.46 23.12 -1.65
CA LYS A 26 -0.92 23.43 -1.25
C LYS A 26 -1.12 23.19 0.24
N ASN A 27 -1.82 24.11 0.91
CA ASN A 27 -2.29 23.92 2.28
C ASN A 27 -3.52 23.00 2.29
N ALA A 28 -3.53 22.03 3.20
CA ALA A 28 -4.62 21.09 3.38
C ALA A 28 -4.76 20.69 4.84
N ASP A 29 -5.98 20.34 5.26
CA ASP A 29 -6.25 19.79 6.58
C ASP A 29 -5.62 18.39 6.70
N VAL A 30 -4.88 18.16 7.78
CA VAL A 30 -4.16 16.90 8.02
C VAL A 30 -5.10 15.71 8.16
N ASN A 31 -6.31 15.89 8.69
CA ASN A 31 -7.28 14.82 8.84
C ASN A 31 -7.83 14.38 7.48
N ILE A 32 -8.05 15.34 6.58
CA ILE A 32 -8.46 15.05 5.20
C ILE A 32 -7.34 14.27 4.49
N VAL A 33 -6.09 14.75 4.58
CA VAL A 33 -4.93 14.07 3.98
C VAL A 33 -4.77 12.66 4.55
N GLY A 34 -4.88 12.49 5.87
CA GLY A 34 -4.77 11.19 6.54
C GLY A 34 -5.87 10.20 6.14
N ALA A 35 -7.11 10.66 6.01
CA ALA A 35 -8.22 9.83 5.55
C ALA A 35 -7.96 9.28 4.13
N PHE A 36 -7.53 10.14 3.22
CA PHE A 36 -7.18 9.71 1.86
C PHE A 36 -5.90 8.87 1.83
N ALA A 37 -4.92 9.13 2.69
CA ALA A 37 -3.67 8.36 2.76
C ALA A 37 -3.94 6.86 3.00
N VAL A 38 -4.95 6.53 3.82
CA VAL A 38 -5.36 5.14 4.08
C VAL A 38 -5.92 4.47 2.82
N GLU A 39 -6.78 5.16 2.10
CA GLU A 39 -7.43 4.64 0.88
C GLU A 39 -6.43 4.48 -0.26
N VAL A 40 -5.59 5.49 -0.52
CA VAL A 40 -4.60 5.42 -1.60
C VAL A 40 -3.54 4.36 -1.33
N MET A 41 -3.17 4.12 -0.06
CA MET A 41 -2.26 3.04 0.30
C MET A 41 -2.88 1.67 0.04
N ALA A 42 -4.16 1.48 0.36
CA ALA A 42 -4.85 0.23 0.07
C ALA A 42 -4.92 -0.04 -1.44
N GLU A 43 -5.28 0.96 -2.24
CA GLU A 43 -5.33 0.84 -3.70
C GLU A 43 -3.95 0.60 -4.30
N ALA A 44 -2.89 1.23 -3.77
CA ALA A 44 -1.52 1.00 -4.23
C ALA A 44 -1.10 -0.47 -4.07
N VAL A 45 -1.42 -1.10 -2.93
CA VAL A 45 -1.11 -2.53 -2.70
C VAL A 45 -1.95 -3.42 -3.61
N LEU A 46 -3.25 -3.17 -3.76
CA LEU A 46 -4.10 -3.94 -4.69
C LEU A 46 -3.59 -3.84 -6.13
N ARG A 47 -3.20 -2.64 -6.55
CA ARG A 47 -2.57 -2.41 -7.86
C ARG A 47 -1.28 -3.21 -7.99
N ALA A 48 -0.42 -3.24 -6.97
CA ALA A 48 0.81 -4.03 -7.00
C ALA A 48 0.52 -5.53 -7.21
N VAL A 49 -0.43 -6.10 -6.47
CA VAL A 49 -0.84 -7.51 -6.62
C VAL A 49 -1.39 -7.80 -8.02
N ARG A 50 -2.25 -6.92 -8.54
CA ARG A 50 -2.88 -7.06 -9.86
C ARG A 50 -1.89 -6.92 -11.02
N MET A 51 -0.88 -6.07 -10.86
CA MET A 51 0.11 -5.78 -11.91
C MET A 51 1.34 -6.68 -11.85
N ALA A 52 1.49 -7.48 -10.79
CA ALA A 52 2.59 -8.41 -10.64
C ALA A 52 2.58 -9.46 -11.77
N LYS A 53 3.75 -9.74 -12.32
CA LYS A 53 3.99 -10.85 -13.25
C LYS A 53 4.64 -12.02 -12.50
N PRO A 54 4.52 -13.26 -12.99
CA PRO A 54 5.23 -14.39 -12.41
C PRO A 54 6.75 -14.15 -12.40
N ALA A 55 7.42 -14.52 -11.32
CA ALA A 55 8.86 -14.32 -11.15
C ALA A 55 9.42 -15.30 -10.11
N GLY A 56 10.70 -15.67 -10.22
CA GLY A 56 11.37 -16.54 -9.24
C GLY A 56 10.71 -17.92 -9.08
N GLY A 57 10.03 -18.42 -10.11
CA GLY A 57 9.27 -19.68 -10.06
C GLY A 57 7.91 -19.57 -9.33
N LEU A 58 7.52 -18.38 -8.88
CA LEU A 58 6.25 -18.13 -8.20
C LEU A 58 5.18 -17.57 -9.17
N PRO A 59 3.90 -17.97 -9.02
CA PRO A 59 2.80 -17.45 -9.82
C PRO A 59 2.40 -16.03 -9.39
N SER A 60 1.69 -15.31 -10.26
CA SER A 60 0.99 -14.05 -9.94
C SER A 60 -0.50 -14.28 -9.70
N ALA A 61 -1.16 -13.31 -9.07
CA ALA A 61 -2.61 -13.36 -8.82
C ALA A 61 -3.44 -13.30 -10.11
N MET A 62 -2.91 -12.65 -11.16
CA MET A 62 -3.51 -12.70 -12.50
C MET A 62 -2.74 -13.72 -13.36
N PRO A 63 -3.44 -14.60 -14.10
CA PRO A 63 -2.82 -15.46 -15.09
C PRO A 63 -2.26 -14.62 -16.26
N ILE A 64 -1.26 -15.17 -16.95
CA ILE A 64 -0.64 -14.57 -18.14
C ILE A 64 -1.57 -14.74 -19.35
#